data_AF-A0AA85BSK7-F1
#
_entry.id   AF-A0AA85BSK7-F1
#
_cell.length_a   1.000
_cell.length_b   1.000
_cell.length_c   1.000
_cell.angle_alpha   90.00
_cell.angle_beta   90.00
_cell.angle_gamma   90.00
#
_symmetry.space_group_name_H-M   'P 1'
#
loop_
_entity.id
_entity.type
_entity.pdbx_description
1 polymer ?
#
loop_
_entity_poly.entity_id
_entity_poly.type
_entity_poly.pdbx_seq_one_letter_code
_entity_poly.pdbx_strand_id
1 'polypeptide(L)'
;MHTSKKTNANISSRIIGSLLCLLITLFGAALTGFIGHILIAFEYISEIFGRYVLFGGIYVILTCGLFTVLIGLLGFFSFIHPNRCTSITTCVGLVILIITTTCISVIVYMYPKTMTNLIYYRMIKTFPNYGQNMQITNAWILCKIIIKLFGTN
;
A
#
# COMPACT_ATOMS: atom_id res chain seq x y z
N MET A 1 -2.58 30.16 -37.40
CA MET A 1 -2.63 28.67 -37.47
C MET A 1 -1.82 27.94 -36.38
N HIS A 2 -0.98 28.63 -35.57
CA HIS A 2 -0.19 28.02 -34.48
C HIS A 2 -0.91 27.87 -33.12
N THR A 3 -2.03 28.54 -32.93
CA THR A 3 -2.79 28.56 -31.66
C THR A 3 -3.67 27.33 -31.46
N SER A 4 -4.29 26.81 -32.52
CA SER A 4 -5.17 25.63 -32.47
C SER A 4 -4.44 24.35 -32.02
N LYS A 5 -3.18 24.17 -32.45
CA LYS A 5 -2.36 23.00 -32.09
C LYS A 5 -1.96 22.99 -30.60
N LYS A 6 -1.70 24.17 -30.02
CA LYS A 6 -1.31 24.34 -28.61
C LYS A 6 -2.51 24.15 -27.66
N THR A 7 -3.71 24.57 -28.08
CA THR A 7 -4.95 24.37 -27.33
C THR A 7 -5.37 22.90 -27.31
N ASN A 8 -5.28 22.19 -28.44
CA ASN A 8 -5.63 20.76 -28.51
C ASN A 8 -4.69 19.86 -27.70
N ALA A 9 -3.38 20.16 -27.68
CA ALA A 9 -2.41 19.43 -26.86
C ALA A 9 -2.70 19.56 -25.35
N ASN A 10 -3.11 20.75 -24.90
CA ASN A 10 -3.46 21.02 -23.51
C ASN A 10 -4.74 20.30 -23.04
N ILE A 11 -5.69 20.04 -23.95
CA ILE A 11 -6.92 19.32 -23.63
C ILE A 11 -6.60 17.82 -23.45
N SER A 12 -5.81 17.25 -24.36
CA SER A 12 -5.43 15.84 -24.29
C SER A 12 -4.61 15.52 -23.04
N SER A 13 -3.64 16.38 -22.68
CA SER A 13 -2.82 16.19 -21.48
C SER A 13 -3.62 16.29 -20.17
N ARG A 14 -4.63 17.17 -20.11
CA ARG A 14 -5.52 17.30 -18.94
C ARG A 14 -6.41 16.08 -18.77
N ILE A 15 -6.97 15.55 -19.85
CA ILE A 15 -7.81 14.34 -19.81
C ILE A 15 -6.97 13.14 -19.35
N ILE A 16 -5.81 12.91 -19.95
CA ILE A 16 -4.91 11.81 -19.58
C ILE A 16 -4.47 11.94 -18.12
N GLY A 17 -4.06 13.14 -17.69
CA GLY A 17 -3.68 13.40 -16.30
C GLY A 17 -4.81 13.11 -15.31
N SER A 18 -6.02 13.58 -15.62
CA SER A 18 -7.19 13.32 -14.77
C SER A 18 -7.55 11.85 -14.67
N LEU A 19 -7.46 11.11 -15.78
CA LEU A 19 -7.73 9.67 -15.82
C LEU A 19 -6.70 8.89 -14.99
N LEU A 20 -5.41 9.24 -15.09
CA LEU A 20 -4.36 8.65 -14.26
C LEU A 20 -4.60 8.92 -12.77
N CYS A 21 -4.93 10.16 -12.39
CA CYS A 21 -5.24 10.49 -11.00
C CYS A 21 -6.45 9.69 -10.47
N LEU A 22 -7.47 9.47 -11.29
CA LEU A 22 -8.65 8.68 -10.93
C LEU A 22 -8.29 7.20 -10.74
N LEU A 23 -7.48 6.62 -11.63
CA LEU A 23 -6.96 5.25 -11.48
C LEU A 23 -6.14 5.08 -10.20
N ILE A 24 -5.25 6.04 -9.88
CA ILE A 24 -4.47 6.04 -8.64
C ILE A 24 -5.41 6.08 -7.42
N THR A 25 -6.45 6.92 -7.48
CA THR A 25 -7.45 7.02 -6.41
C THR A 25 -8.18 5.70 -6.20
N LEU A 26 -8.65 5.06 -7.29
CA LEU A 26 -9.32 3.77 -7.23
C LEU A 26 -8.40 2.68 -6.66
N PHE A 27 -7.13 2.66 -7.07
CA PHE A 27 -6.15 1.74 -6.54
C PHE A 27 -5.95 1.93 -5.03
N GLY A 28 -5.76 3.17 -4.57
CA GLY A 28 -5.65 3.49 -3.15
C GLY A 28 -6.90 3.09 -2.35
N ALA A 29 -8.09 3.30 -2.91
CA ALA A 29 -9.36 2.94 -2.29
C ALA A 29 -9.54 1.42 -2.17
N ALA A 30 -9.21 0.68 -3.25
CA ALA A 30 -9.23 -0.78 -3.24
C ALA A 30 -8.23 -1.36 -2.21
N LEU A 31 -7.02 -0.79 -2.14
CA LEU A 31 -6.00 -1.17 -1.17
C LEU A 31 -6.46 -0.92 0.28
N THR A 32 -7.04 0.26 0.53
CA THR A 32 -7.58 0.63 1.85
C THR A 32 -8.74 -0.29 2.24
N GLY A 33 -9.67 -0.56 1.32
CA GLY A 33 -10.79 -1.46 1.54
C GLY A 33 -10.36 -2.91 1.79
N PHE A 34 -9.40 -3.41 1.02
CA PHE A 34 -8.85 -4.75 1.19
C PHE A 34 -8.18 -4.91 2.56
N ILE A 35 -7.42 -3.90 3.00
CA ILE A 35 -6.75 -3.95 4.30
C ILE A 35 -7.71 -3.73 5.46
N GLY A 36 -8.71 -2.85 5.31
CA GLY A 36 -9.79 -2.72 6.27
C GLY A 36 -10.53 -4.05 6.46
N HIS A 37 -10.81 -4.75 5.37
CA HIS A 37 -11.39 -6.09 5.41
C HIS A 37 -10.44 -7.08 6.12
N ILE A 38 -9.14 -7.06 5.81
CA ILE A 38 -8.16 -7.94 6.48
C ILE A 38 -8.12 -7.69 7.99
N LEU A 39 -8.14 -6.42 8.41
CA LEU A 39 -8.10 -6.05 9.81
C LEU A 39 -9.30 -6.62 10.60
N ILE A 40 -10.47 -6.63 9.98
CA ILE A 40 -11.72 -7.14 10.59
C ILE A 40 -11.80 -8.67 10.51
N ALA A 41 -11.49 -9.25 9.35
CA ALA A 41 -11.68 -10.68 9.09
C ALA A 41 -10.56 -11.57 9.66
N PHE A 42 -9.36 -11.01 9.89
CA PHE A 42 -8.17 -11.78 10.24
C PHE A 42 -7.47 -11.30 11.51
N GLU A 43 -8.24 -10.99 12.55
CA GLU A 43 -7.73 -10.63 13.89
C GLU A 43 -6.72 -11.68 14.42
N TYR A 44 -6.92 -12.95 14.07
CA TYR A 44 -6.12 -14.11 14.50
C TYR A 44 -4.69 -14.14 13.95
N ILE A 45 -4.40 -13.49 12.81
CA ILE A 45 -3.03 -13.48 12.24
C ILE A 45 -2.09 -12.68 13.16
N SER A 46 -2.63 -11.69 13.89
CA SER A 46 -1.88 -10.86 14.84
C SER A 46 -1.16 -11.67 15.92
N GLU A 47 -1.61 -12.91 16.18
CA GLU A 47 -1.05 -13.81 17.17
C GLU A 47 0.22 -14.54 16.67
N ILE A 48 0.38 -14.73 15.36
CA ILE A 48 1.54 -15.41 14.75
C ILE A 48 2.73 -14.46 14.55
N PHE A 49 2.52 -13.32 13.90
CA PHE A 49 3.62 -12.38 13.63
C PHE A 49 3.89 -11.45 14.82
N GLY A 50 3.03 -11.48 15.83
CA GLY A 50 3.05 -10.61 16.99
C GLY A 50 2.30 -9.31 16.73
N ARG A 51 1.36 -8.98 17.64
CA ARG A 51 0.44 -7.84 17.51
C ARG A 51 1.13 -6.57 17.02
N TYR A 52 2.24 -6.16 17.64
CA TYR A 52 2.92 -4.91 17.31
C TYR A 52 3.49 -4.86 15.89
N VAL A 53 4.06 -5.96 15.39
CA VAL A 53 4.67 -6.01 14.05
C VAL A 53 3.58 -6.07 12.98
N LEU A 54 2.54 -6.86 13.21
CA LEU A 54 1.46 -7.05 12.25
C LEU A 54 0.55 -5.82 12.17
N PHE A 55 0.11 -5.30 13.31
CA PHE A 55 -0.68 -4.06 13.33
C PHE A 55 0.15 -2.90 12.81
N GLY A 56 1.45 -2.81 13.14
CA GLY A 56 2.35 -1.81 12.56
C GLY A 56 2.36 -1.87 11.02
N GLY A 57 2.55 -3.05 10.44
CA GLY A 57 2.50 -3.23 8.99
C GLY A 57 1.13 -2.88 8.39
N ILE A 58 0.04 -3.35 9.01
CA ILE A 58 -1.33 -3.05 8.56
C ILE A 58 -1.60 -1.54 8.59
N TYR A 59 -1.23 -0.84 9.66
CA TYR A 59 -1.41 0.61 9.78
C TYR A 59 -0.56 1.38 8.76
N VAL A 60 0.66 0.93 8.47
CA VAL A 60 1.50 1.54 7.42
C VAL A 60 0.84 1.41 6.05
N ILE A 61 0.32 0.23 5.71
CA ILE A 61 -0.30 0.06 4.40
C ILE A 61 -1.67 0.77 4.34
N LEU A 62 -2.43 0.80 5.43
CA LEU A 62 -3.68 1.56 5.53
C LEU A 62 -3.46 3.07 5.35
N THR A 63 -2.46 3.63 6.05
CA THR A 63 -2.09 5.05 5.94
C THR A 63 -1.58 5.37 4.54
N CYS A 64 -0.80 4.48 3.93
CA CYS A 64 -0.36 4.61 2.53
C CYS A 64 -1.54 4.60 1.55
N GLY A 65 -2.52 3.69 1.74
CA GLY A 65 -3.74 3.63 0.93
C GLY A 65 -4.55 4.92 1.02
N LEU A 66 -4.83 5.40 2.24
CA LEU A 66 -5.52 6.68 2.48
C LEU A 66 -4.77 7.87 1.86
N PHE A 67 -3.46 7.94 2.04
CA PHE A 67 -2.63 8.99 1.47
C PHE A 67 -2.66 8.99 -0.06
N THR A 68 -2.65 7.81 -0.68
CA THR A 68 -2.76 7.64 -2.13
C THR A 68 -4.12 8.12 -2.65
N VAL A 69 -5.21 7.82 -1.94
CA VAL A 69 -6.56 8.33 -2.26
C VAL A 69 -6.58 9.86 -2.19
N LEU A 70 -6.03 10.44 -1.12
CA LEU A 70 -6.02 11.89 -0.92
C LEU A 70 -5.22 12.60 -2.02
N ILE A 71 -4.01 12.14 -2.34
CA ILE A 71 -3.20 12.71 -3.43
C ILE A 71 -3.88 12.54 -4.78
N GLY A 72 -4.47 11.36 -5.04
CA GLY A 72 -5.18 11.08 -6.28
C GLY A 72 -6.36 12.03 -6.51
N LEU A 73 -7.18 12.26 -5.48
CA LEU A 73 -8.28 13.21 -5.51
C LEU A 73 -7.76 14.65 -5.71
N LEU A 74 -6.76 15.06 -4.95
CA LEU A 74 -6.19 16.41 -5.04
C LEU A 74 -5.60 16.67 -6.44
N GLY A 75 -4.98 15.65 -7.05
CA GLY A 75 -4.45 15.66 -8.41
C GLY A 75 -5.57 15.78 -9.44
N PHE A 76 -6.63 14.98 -9.30
CA PHE A 76 -7.82 15.05 -10.15
C PHE A 76 -8.46 16.44 -10.11
N PHE A 77 -8.64 17.01 -8.91
CA PHE A 77 -9.14 18.37 -8.73
C PHE A 77 -8.24 19.41 -9.38
N SER A 78 -6.91 19.26 -9.30
CA SER A 78 -5.97 20.18 -9.95
C SER A 78 -6.08 20.19 -11.49
N PHE A 79 -6.51 19.08 -12.11
CA PHE A 79 -6.70 19.01 -13.57
C PHE A 79 -8.05 19.60 -14.01
N ILE A 80 -9.10 19.47 -13.19
CA ILE A 80 -10.42 20.07 -13.45
C ILE A 80 -10.40 21.57 -13.18
N HIS A 81 -10.01 21.95 -11.97
CA HIS A 81 -9.88 23.32 -11.52
C HIS A 81 -8.39 23.65 -11.41
N PRO A 82 -7.81 24.39 -12.37
CA PRO A 82 -6.39 24.71 -12.39
C PRO A 82 -6.05 25.67 -11.24
N ASN A 83 -5.82 25.10 -10.06
CA ASN A 83 -5.33 25.81 -8.88
C ASN A 83 -3.85 25.45 -8.68
N ARG A 84 -2.99 26.48 -8.67
CA ARG A 84 -1.55 26.29 -8.51
C ARG A 84 -1.21 25.67 -7.15
N CYS A 85 -1.97 25.99 -6.11
CA CYS A 85 -1.75 25.47 -4.77
C CYS A 85 -1.99 23.95 -4.72
N THR A 86 -3.10 23.45 -5.25
CA THR A 86 -3.39 22.01 -5.26
C THR A 86 -2.38 21.24 -6.10
N SER A 87 -1.95 21.78 -7.24
CA SER A 87 -0.93 21.18 -8.09
C SER A 87 0.44 21.07 -7.39
N ILE A 88 0.87 22.11 -6.70
CA ILE A 88 2.13 22.11 -5.93
C ILE A 88 2.03 21.09 -4.80
N THR A 89 0.93 21.08 -4.04
CA THR A 89 0.73 20.13 -2.94
C THR A 89 0.72 18.68 -3.43
N THR A 90 0.09 18.38 -4.57
CA THR A 90 0.13 17.04 -5.18
C THR A 90 1.53 16.63 -5.60
N CYS A 91 2.30 17.56 -6.15
CA CYS A 91 3.67 17.30 -6.58
C CYS A 91 4.57 17.00 -5.37
N VAL A 92 4.51 17.85 -4.33
CA VAL A 92 5.24 17.65 -3.08
C VAL A 92 4.86 16.33 -2.42
N GLY A 93 3.56 16.01 -2.36
CA GLY A 93 3.08 14.74 -1.81
C GLY A 93 3.64 13.51 -2.55
N LEU A 94 3.68 13.57 -3.89
CA LEU A 94 4.30 12.51 -4.69
C LEU A 94 5.81 12.39 -4.45
N VAL A 95 6.53 13.51 -4.35
CA VAL A 95 7.97 13.49 -4.07
C VAL A 95 8.26 12.85 -2.71
N ILE A 96 7.49 13.19 -1.67
CA ILE A 96 7.63 12.58 -0.35
C ILE A 96 7.35 11.07 -0.40
N LEU A 97 6.34 10.65 -1.17
CA LEU A 97 6.03 9.23 -1.36
C LEU A 97 7.19 8.49 -2.04
N ILE A 98 7.78 9.08 -3.07
CA ILE A 98 8.94 8.50 -3.78
C ILE A 98 10.15 8.38 -2.84
N ILE A 99 10.45 9.42 -2.05
CA ILE A 99 11.58 9.39 -1.10
C ILE A 99 11.37 8.30 -0.05
N THR A 100 10.20 8.26 0.59
CA THR A 100 9.91 7.28 1.64
C THR A 100 9.93 5.85 1.12
N THR A 101 9.30 5.58 -0.02
CA THR A 101 9.33 4.24 -0.64
C THR A 101 10.74 3.83 -1.07
N THR A 102 11.54 4.75 -1.60
CA THR A 102 12.94 4.47 -1.97
C THR A 102 13.78 4.14 -0.73
N CYS A 103 13.68 4.94 0.33
CA CYS A 103 14.39 4.67 1.59
C CYS A 103 14.03 3.31 2.18
N ILE A 104 12.73 2.97 2.24
CA ILE A 104 12.27 1.67 2.75
C ILE A 104 12.81 0.53 1.86
N SER A 105 12.74 0.68 0.53
CA SER A 105 13.22 -0.33 -0.40
C SER A 105 14.72 -0.60 -0.24
N VAL A 106 15.51 0.46 -0.06
CA VAL A 106 16.96 0.35 0.20
C VAL A 106 17.22 -0.36 1.53
N ILE A 107 16.49 -0.02 2.60
CA ILE A 107 16.65 -0.69 3.90
C ILE A 107 16.35 -2.19 3.79
N VAL A 108 15.24 -2.55 3.14
CA VAL A 108 14.85 -3.95 2.94
C VAL A 108 15.90 -4.71 2.11
N TYR A 109 16.44 -4.06 1.08
CA TYR A 109 17.47 -4.63 0.22
C TYR A 109 18.83 -4.78 0.92
N MET A 110 19.21 -3.85 1.80
CA MET A 110 20.47 -3.88 2.54
C MET A 110 20.46 -4.88 3.70
N TYR A 111 19.30 -5.11 4.33
CA TYR A 111 19.17 -5.97 5.51
C TYR A 111 18.18 -7.15 5.32
N PRO A 112 18.32 -7.96 4.25
CA PRO A 112 17.37 -9.03 3.96
C PRO A 112 17.38 -10.09 5.07
N LYS A 113 18.58 -10.46 5.56
CA LYS A 113 18.74 -11.46 6.63
C LYS A 113 18.08 -11.04 7.94
N THR A 114 18.19 -9.76 8.31
CA THR A 114 17.59 -9.24 9.55
C THR A 114 16.07 -9.32 9.49
N MET A 115 15.48 -8.94 8.35
CA MET A 115 14.03 -9.02 8.15
C MET A 115 13.53 -10.47 8.12
N THR A 116 14.22 -11.36 7.41
CA THR A 116 13.86 -12.79 7.39
C THR A 116 13.99 -13.42 8.77
N ASN A 117 15.06 -13.13 9.51
CA ASN A 117 15.26 -13.68 10.86
C ASN A 117 14.18 -13.20 11.85
N LEU A 118 13.74 -11.94 11.76
CA LEU A 118 12.63 -11.41 12.56
C LEU A 118 11.34 -12.19 12.33
N ILE A 119 11.00 -12.44 11.07
CA ILE A 119 9.81 -13.21 10.69
C ILE A 119 9.95 -14.68 11.13
N TYR A 120 11.10 -15.28 10.89
CA TYR A 120 11.38 -16.68 11.21
C TYR A 120 11.36 -16.95 12.73
N TYR A 121 11.97 -16.06 13.51
CA TYR A 121 11.96 -16.13 14.97
C TYR A 121 10.52 -16.08 15.53
N ARG A 122 9.65 -15.23 14.96
CA ARG A 122 8.24 -15.14 15.36
C ARG A 122 7.44 -16.39 14.98
N MET A 123 7.69 -16.95 13.79
CA MET A 123 7.07 -18.21 13.38
C MET A 123 7.48 -19.37 14.31
N ILE A 124 8.78 -19.54 14.59
CA ILE A 124 9.23 -20.61 15.50
C ILE A 124 8.60 -20.46 16.89
N LYS A 125 8.50 -19.23 17.42
CA LYS A 125 7.93 -18.98 18.75
C LYS A 125 6.45 -19.38 18.85
N THR A 126 5.70 -19.32 17.76
CA THR A 126 4.25 -19.57 17.74
C THR A 126 3.89 -20.99 17.29
N PHE A 127 4.86 -21.73 16.72
CA PHE A 127 4.70 -23.11 16.30
C PHE A 127 4.29 -24.09 17.42
N PRO A 128 4.81 -24.02 18.66
CA PRO A 128 4.40 -24.95 19.73
C PRO A 128 2.92 -24.85 20.11
N ASN A 129 2.29 -23.70 19.85
CA ASN A 129 0.87 -23.46 20.15
C ASN A 129 -0.05 -23.88 18.99
N TYR A 130 0.52 -24.39 17.89
CA TYR A 130 -0.24 -24.91 16.75
C TYR A 130 -0.99 -26.19 17.16
N GLY A 131 -2.29 -26.24 16.88
CA GLY A 131 -3.19 -27.31 17.31
C GLY A 131 -3.67 -27.19 18.76
N GLN A 132 -3.09 -26.30 19.57
CA GLN A 132 -3.52 -26.04 20.95
C GLN A 132 -4.43 -24.82 21.08
N ASN A 133 -4.13 -23.74 20.34
CA ASN A 133 -4.99 -22.57 20.22
C ASN A 133 -5.59 -22.52 18.81
N MET A 134 -6.92 -22.47 18.73
CA MET A 134 -7.66 -22.47 17.46
C MET A 134 -7.35 -21.21 16.62
N GLN A 135 -7.08 -20.07 17.25
CA GLN A 135 -6.73 -18.82 16.57
C GLN A 135 -5.35 -18.92 15.88
N ILE A 136 -4.35 -19.44 16.61
CA ILE A 136 -3.00 -19.69 16.09
C ILE A 136 -3.04 -20.76 14.98
N THR A 137 -3.87 -21.79 15.14
CA THR A 137 -4.03 -22.86 14.14
C THR A 137 -4.60 -22.32 12.82
N ASN A 138 -5.67 -21.52 12.89
CA ASN A 138 -6.28 -20.90 11.71
C ASN A 138 -5.32 -19.95 10.98
N ALA A 139 -4.56 -19.15 11.73
CA ALA A 139 -3.58 -18.25 11.14
C ALA A 139 -2.41 -18.99 10.46
N TRP A 140 -1.98 -20.15 10.99
CA TRP A 140 -0.96 -21.00 10.37
C TRP A 140 -1.48 -21.67 9.10
N ILE A 141 -2.74 -22.12 9.10
CA ILE A 141 -3.41 -22.67 7.90
C ILE A 141 -3.45 -21.61 6.80
N LEU A 142 -3.84 -20.38 7.14
CA LEU A 142 -3.87 -19.28 6.17
C LEU A 142 -2.47 -18.98 5.63
N CYS A 143 -1.45 -18.90 6.49
CA CYS A 143 -0.07 -18.65 6.06
C CYS A 143 0.42 -19.75 5.11
N LYS A 144 0.08 -21.02 5.38
CA LYS A 144 0.38 -22.16 4.50
C LYS A 144 -0.33 -22.05 3.15
N ILE A 145 -1.60 -21.63 3.15
CA ILE A 145 -2.37 -21.41 1.90
C ILE A 145 -1.74 -20.29 1.08
N ILE A 146 -1.41 -19.15 1.69
CA ILE A 146 -0.76 -18.02 1.03
C ILE A 146 0.59 -18.45 0.44
N ILE A 147 1.45 -19.09 1.23
CA ILE A 147 2.74 -19.59 0.75
C ILE A 147 2.55 -20.57 -0.41
N LYS A 148 1.52 -21.42 -0.39
CA LYS A 148 1.23 -22.35 -1.50
C LYS A 148 0.71 -21.64 -2.76
N LEU A 149 -0.05 -20.56 -2.60
CA LEU A 149 -0.57 -19.77 -3.72
C LEU A 149 0.51 -18.92 -4.40
N PHE A 150 1.49 -18.41 -3.64
CA PHE A 150 2.56 -17.56 -4.17
C PHE A 150 3.90 -18.29 -4.38
N GLY A 151 4.06 -19.47 -3.79
CA GLY A 151 5.29 -20.26 -3.78
C GLY A 151 5.28 -21.43 -4.76
N THR A 152 4.55 -21.35 -5.87
CA THR A 152 4.72 -22.29 -6.99
C THR A 152 6.06 -22.02 -7.69
N ASN A 153 7.11 -22.63 -7.15
CA ASN A 153 8.10 -23.45 -7.86
C ASN A 153 8.70 -24.44 -6.87
#